data_AF-A0A031LNJ9-F1
#
_entry.id   AF-A0A031LNJ9-F1
#
_cell.length_a   1.000
_cell.length_b   1.000
_cell.length_c   1.000
_cell.angle_alpha   90.00
_cell.angle_beta   90.00
_cell.angle_gamma   90.00
#
_symmetry.space_group_name_H-M   'P 1'
#
loop_
_entity.id
_entity.type
_entity.pdbx_description
1 polymer ?
#
loop_
_entity_poly.entity_id
_entity_poly.type
_entity_poly.pdbx_seq_one_letter_code
_entity_poly.pdbx_strand_id
1 'polypeptide(L)'
;MARLISVLTIIALAILLGGIIVGDLVLQNNSYSFTINVNPKSTLVTTINSPGKAVELNSENGVSIQGDNVVNLGNKVIIPPSTYNKIELVNSQDYTAKLMGEIFYVPSSFYQFLFPIIILAIGILGISLILRSFSLVKSRG
;
A
#
# COMPACT_ATOMS: atom_id res chain seq x y z
N MET A 1 19.56 -23.23 23.76
CA MET A 1 19.39 -21.84 23.28
C MET A 1 19.25 -21.75 21.76
N ALA A 2 20.21 -22.26 20.96
CA ALA A 2 20.16 -22.16 19.50
C ALA A 2 18.88 -22.74 18.86
N ARG A 3 18.43 -23.93 19.31
CA ARG A 3 17.17 -24.54 18.83
C ARG A 3 15.93 -23.70 19.11
N LEU A 4 15.87 -23.04 20.28
CA LEU A 4 14.76 -22.16 20.64
C LEU A 4 14.72 -20.90 19.76
N ILE A 5 15.87 -20.29 19.51
CA ILE A 5 16.00 -19.14 18.60
C ILE A 5 15.55 -19.53 17.18
N SER A 6 16.00 -20.69 16.68
CA SER A 6 15.57 -21.19 15.36
C SER A 6 14.06 -21.38 15.25
N VAL A 7 13.42 -21.97 16.28
CA VAL A 7 11.97 -22.17 16.31
C VAL A 7 11.22 -20.83 16.33
N LEU A 8 11.65 -19.88 17.17
CA LEU A 8 11.06 -18.54 17.24
C LEU A 8 11.16 -17.79 15.90
N THR A 9 12.32 -17.86 15.24
CA THR A 9 12.52 -17.24 13.91
C THR A 9 11.58 -17.86 12.86
N ILE A 10 11.42 -19.19 12.86
CA ILE A 10 10.53 -19.87 11.91
C ILE A 10 9.07 -19.48 12.15
N ILE A 11 8.62 -19.44 13.40
CA ILE A 11 7.26 -19.03 13.74
C ILE A 11 7.02 -17.58 13.32
N ALA A 12 7.96 -16.68 13.59
CA ALA A 12 7.82 -15.28 13.21
C ALA A 12 7.79 -15.08 11.68
N LEU A 13 8.62 -15.84 10.93
CA LEU A 13 8.56 -15.87 9.46
C LEU A 13 7.22 -16.38 8.95
N ALA A 14 6.69 -17.47 9.53
CA ALA A 14 5.40 -18.03 9.13
C ALA A 14 4.24 -17.05 9.39
N ILE A 15 4.24 -16.37 10.53
CA ILE A 15 3.24 -15.34 10.87
C ILE A 15 3.36 -14.15 9.90
N LEU A 16 4.58 -13.72 9.58
CA LEU A 16 4.79 -12.59 8.67
C LEU A 16 4.34 -12.90 7.25
N LEU A 17 4.72 -14.07 6.71
CA LEU A 17 4.28 -14.54 5.40
C LEU A 17 2.76 -14.73 5.37
N GLY A 18 2.18 -15.34 6.40
CA GLY A 18 0.73 -15.50 6.52
C GLY A 18 0.00 -14.16 6.57
N GLY A 19 0.51 -13.19 7.33
CA GLY A 19 -0.03 -11.84 7.39
C GLY A 19 0.03 -11.10 6.05
N ILE A 20 1.12 -11.26 5.30
CA ILE A 20 1.26 -10.67 3.95
C ILE A 20 0.25 -11.31 2.99
N ILE A 21 0.14 -12.64 2.97
CA ILE A 21 -0.80 -13.36 2.08
C ILE A 21 -2.24 -12.98 2.39
N VAL A 22 -2.62 -12.98 3.67
CA VAL A 22 -3.97 -12.62 4.09
C VAL A 22 -4.24 -11.13 3.81
N GLY A 23 -3.25 -10.26 4.01
CA GLY A 23 -3.29 -8.85 3.64
C GLY A 23 -3.58 -8.64 2.16
N ASP A 24 -2.83 -9.33 1.31
CA ASP A 24 -2.96 -9.29 -0.14
C ASP A 24 -4.32 -9.79 -0.62
N LEU A 25 -4.79 -10.93 -0.11
CA LEU A 25 -6.13 -11.46 -0.42
C LEU A 25 -7.25 -10.49 -0.06
N VAL A 26 -7.14 -9.82 1.10
CA VAL A 26 -8.15 -8.83 1.51
C VAL A 26 -8.08 -7.59 0.63
N LEU A 27 -6.88 -7.12 0.28
CA LEU A 27 -6.72 -5.98 -0.63
C LEU A 27 -7.30 -6.28 -2.02
N GLN A 28 -7.00 -7.44 -2.60
CA GLN A 28 -7.52 -7.84 -3.92
C GLN A 28 -9.03 -7.99 -3.94
N ASN A 29 -9.63 -8.55 -2.89
CA ASN A 29 -11.09 -8.73 -2.81
C ASN A 29 -11.86 -7.44 -2.52
N ASN A 30 -11.17 -6.40 -2.04
CA ASN A 30 -11.77 -5.12 -1.68
C ASN A 30 -11.26 -3.97 -2.55
N SER A 31 -10.54 -4.29 -3.62
CA SER A 31 -10.10 -3.32 -4.62
C SER A 31 -10.98 -3.35 -5.87
N TYR A 32 -11.12 -2.19 -6.49
CA TYR A 32 -11.79 -2.05 -7.78
C TYR A 32 -10.96 -1.13 -8.67
N SER A 33 -10.75 -1.55 -9.91
CA SER A 33 -10.06 -0.75 -10.91
C SER A 33 -11.04 -0.04 -11.84
N PHE A 34 -10.68 1.16 -12.25
CA PHE A 34 -11.44 1.94 -13.23
C PHE A 34 -10.49 2.66 -14.17
N THR A 35 -11.02 3.12 -15.30
CA THR A 35 -10.25 3.88 -16.27
C THR A 35 -10.93 5.21 -16.53
N ILE A 36 -10.15 6.29 -16.52
CA ILE A 36 -10.58 7.61 -16.96
C ILE A 36 -9.88 7.91 -18.28
N ASN A 37 -10.66 8.24 -19.30
CA ASN A 37 -10.13 8.77 -20.56
C ASN A 37 -10.18 10.30 -20.50
N VAL A 38 -9.03 10.95 -20.71
CA VAL A 38 -8.94 12.41 -20.76
C VAL A 38 -8.61 12.81 -22.18
N ASN A 39 -9.50 13.59 -22.79
CA ASN A 39 -9.34 14.03 -24.17
C ASN A 39 -8.04 14.84 -24.35
N PRO A 40 -7.45 14.85 -25.56
CA PRO A 40 -6.26 15.63 -25.85
C PRO A 40 -6.52 17.12 -25.59
N LYS A 41 -5.50 17.82 -25.10
CA LYS A 41 -5.53 19.27 -24.80
C LYS A 41 -6.77 19.70 -23.99
N SER A 42 -7.15 18.88 -23.01
CA SER A 42 -8.35 19.14 -22.22
C SER A 42 -8.09 19.01 -20.73
N THR A 43 -8.95 19.68 -19.97
CA THR A 43 -9.03 19.58 -18.52
C THR A 43 -10.33 18.86 -18.16
N LEU A 44 -10.23 17.74 -17.46
CA LEU A 44 -11.36 17.04 -16.90
C LEU A 44 -11.41 17.27 -15.38
N VAL A 45 -12.45 17.96 -14.94
CA VAL A 45 -12.75 18.12 -13.50
C VAL A 45 -13.74 17.04 -13.10
N THR A 46 -13.36 16.19 -12.16
CA THR A 46 -14.23 15.12 -11.65
C THR A 46 -14.15 15.03 -10.13
N THR A 47 -15.14 14.39 -9.53
CA THR A 47 -15.17 14.11 -8.09
C THR A 47 -15.10 12.61 -7.90
N ILE A 48 -14.12 12.17 -7.10
CA ILE A 48 -14.05 10.79 -6.67
C ILE A 48 -14.75 10.69 -5.31
N ASN A 49 -15.86 9.96 -5.30
CA ASN A 49 -16.64 9.67 -4.09
C ASN A 49 -16.21 8.30 -3.56
N SER A 50 -15.31 8.31 -2.59
CA SER A 50 -14.67 7.10 -2.06
C SER A 50 -14.61 7.11 -0.51
N PRO A 51 -15.76 7.18 0.17
CA PRO A 51 -15.80 7.32 1.63
C PRO A 51 -15.13 6.12 2.30
N GLY A 52 -14.11 6.40 3.11
CA GLY A 52 -13.33 5.37 3.80
C GLY A 52 -12.43 4.52 2.89
N LYS A 53 -12.25 4.88 1.61
CA LYS A 53 -11.39 4.18 0.65
C LYS A 53 -10.31 5.11 0.13
N ALA A 54 -9.08 4.61 0.05
CA ALA A 54 -8.01 5.32 -0.63
C ALA A 54 -8.11 5.07 -2.13
N VAL A 55 -7.67 6.03 -2.95
CA VAL A 55 -7.64 5.87 -4.41
C VAL A 55 -6.25 6.15 -4.92
N GLU A 56 -5.70 5.21 -5.67
CA GLU A 56 -4.47 5.39 -6.44
C GLU A 56 -4.86 5.70 -7.89
N LEU A 57 -4.27 6.73 -8.47
CA LEU A 57 -4.36 7.03 -9.89
C LEU A 57 -2.97 6.88 -10.50
N ASN A 58 -2.84 6.00 -11.48
CA ASN A 58 -1.63 5.81 -12.26
C ASN A 58 -1.83 6.42 -13.65
N SER A 59 -1.00 7.40 -13.99
CA SER A 59 -1.00 8.04 -15.30
C SER A 59 0.08 7.43 -16.18
N GLU A 60 -0.31 6.85 -17.32
CA GLU A 60 0.63 6.51 -18.39
C GLU A 60 1.02 7.79 -19.15
N ASN A 61 1.92 8.59 -18.55
CA ASN A 61 2.56 9.80 -19.08
C ASN A 61 1.66 10.98 -19.54
N GLY A 62 2.04 12.19 -19.13
CA GLY A 62 1.55 13.43 -19.75
C GLY A 62 0.24 14.01 -19.21
N VAL A 63 -0.35 13.40 -18.18
CA VAL A 63 -1.49 13.97 -17.44
C VAL A 63 -1.02 14.50 -16.09
N SER A 64 -1.30 15.77 -15.82
CA SER A 64 -1.14 16.34 -14.49
C SER A 64 -2.42 16.15 -13.69
N ILE A 65 -2.30 15.58 -12.49
CA ILE A 65 -3.42 15.36 -11.57
C ILE A 65 -3.26 16.34 -10.41
N GLN A 66 -4.27 17.17 -10.20
CA GLN A 66 -4.32 18.19 -9.15
C GLN A 66 -5.61 18.02 -8.34
N GLY A 67 -5.61 18.45 -7.08
CA GLY A 67 -6.80 18.39 -6.25
C GLY A 67 -6.50 18.59 -4.77
N ASP A 68 -7.56 18.65 -3.97
CA ASP A 68 -7.44 18.78 -2.53
C ASP A 68 -6.94 17.47 -1.90
N ASN A 69 -5.96 17.58 -1.02
CA ASN A 69 -5.40 16.46 -0.26
C ASN A 69 -4.81 15.34 -1.15
N VAL A 70 -4.20 15.70 -2.28
CA VAL A 70 -3.62 14.75 -3.23
C VAL A 70 -2.12 14.60 -2.98
N VAL A 71 -1.62 13.36 -2.83
CA VAL A 71 -0.20 13.06 -2.63
C VAL A 71 0.40 12.57 -3.95
N ASN A 72 1.34 13.34 -4.50
CA ASN A 72 1.97 13.03 -5.77
C ASN A 72 3.26 12.23 -5.57
N LEU A 73 3.37 11.08 -6.23
CA LEU A 73 4.46 10.10 -6.15
C LEU A 73 4.94 9.76 -7.57
N GLY A 74 5.55 10.73 -8.24
CA GLY A 74 6.01 10.58 -9.62
C GLY A 74 4.83 10.48 -10.59
N ASN A 75 4.67 9.34 -11.27
CA ASN A 75 3.55 9.09 -12.19
C ASN A 75 2.30 8.55 -11.47
N LYS A 76 2.41 8.33 -10.17
CA LYS A 76 1.34 7.82 -9.31
C LYS A 76 0.84 8.91 -8.40
N VAL A 77 -0.45 8.89 -8.13
CA VAL A 77 -1.10 9.86 -7.27
C VAL A 77 -2.00 9.13 -6.29
N ILE A 78 -1.82 9.42 -5.00
CA ILE A 78 -2.63 8.85 -3.93
C ILE A 78 -3.59 9.91 -3.41
N ILE A 79 -4.85 9.54 -3.39
CA ILE A 79 -5.96 10.32 -2.85
C ILE A 79 -6.39 9.63 -1.55
N PRO A 80 -6.13 10.23 -0.38
CA PRO A 80 -6.51 9.69 0.92
C PRO A 80 -8.04 9.54 1.06
N PRO A 81 -8.50 8.69 1.99
CA PRO A 81 -9.93 8.51 2.24
C PRO A 81 -10.62 9.82 2.60
N SER A 82 -11.63 10.20 1.80
CA SER A 82 -12.50 11.33 2.09
C SER A 82 -13.89 11.08 1.52
N THR A 83 -14.87 11.87 1.97
CA THR A 83 -16.24 11.78 1.43
C THR A 83 -16.30 12.29 -0.01
N TYR A 84 -15.52 13.32 -0.35
CA TYR A 84 -15.45 13.91 -1.69
C TYR A 84 -14.08 14.51 -1.92
N ASN A 85 -13.34 14.01 -2.91
CA ASN A 85 -12.13 14.67 -3.39
C ASN A 85 -12.37 15.16 -4.81
N LYS A 86 -12.35 16.49 -4.97
CA LYS A 86 -12.36 17.12 -6.28
C LYS A 86 -10.96 16.99 -6.87
N ILE A 87 -10.90 16.39 -8.06
CA ILE A 87 -9.67 16.25 -8.81
C ILE A 87 -9.81 16.90 -10.18
N GLU A 88 -8.69 17.45 -10.63
CA GLU A 88 -8.52 18.05 -11.94
C GLU A 88 -7.44 17.28 -12.68
N LEU A 89 -7.81 16.79 -13.85
CA LEU A 89 -6.95 16.00 -14.74
C LEU A 89 -6.66 16.84 -15.96
N VAL A 90 -5.42 17.29 -16.10
CA VAL A 90 -4.98 18.15 -17.21
C VAL A 90 -4.16 17.31 -18.17
N ASN A 91 -4.70 17.06 -19.36
CA ASN A 91 -3.98 16.38 -20.43
C ASN A 91 -3.37 17.40 -21.40
N SER A 92 -2.06 17.55 -21.32
CA SER A 92 -1.28 18.45 -22.20
C SER A 92 -0.86 17.79 -23.52
N GLN A 93 -1.19 16.52 -23.74
CA GLN A 93 -0.80 15.76 -24.91
C GLN A 93 -1.76 15.97 -26.08
N ASP A 94 -1.28 15.67 -27.29
CA ASP A 94 -2.06 15.65 -28.53
C ASP A 94 -2.93 14.39 -28.70
N TYR A 95 -2.83 13.42 -27.78
CA TYR A 95 -3.59 12.18 -27.79
C TYR A 95 -4.43 12.01 -26.51
N THR A 96 -5.47 11.18 -26.60
CA THR A 96 -6.28 10.81 -25.43
C THR A 96 -5.43 10.04 -24.43
N ALA A 97 -5.29 10.56 -23.23
CA ALA A 97 -4.58 9.89 -22.15
C ALA A 97 -5.52 8.98 -21.38
N LYS A 98 -5.00 7.82 -20.96
CA LYS A 98 -5.71 6.87 -20.11
C LYS A 98 -5.11 6.90 -18.72
N LEU A 99 -5.94 7.14 -17.72
CA LEU A 99 -5.57 6.99 -16.32
C LEU A 99 -6.23 5.75 -15.77
N MET A 100 -5.43 4.87 -15.17
CA MET A 100 -5.95 3.74 -14.43
C MET A 100 -6.05 4.12 -12.97
N GLY A 101 -7.25 4.01 -12.41
CA GLY A 101 -7.50 4.23 -11.00
C GLY A 101 -7.72 2.90 -10.29
N GLU A 102 -7.14 2.74 -9.11
CA GLU A 102 -7.38 1.63 -8.20
C GLU A 102 -7.94 2.18 -6.89
N ILE A 103 -9.16 1.77 -6.54
CA ILE A 103 -9.78 2.09 -5.26
C ILE A 103 -9.45 0.96 -4.31
N PHE A 104 -8.78 1.28 -3.20
CA PHE A 104 -8.45 0.32 -2.16
C PHE A 104 -9.32 0.55 -0.93
N TYR A 105 -10.00 -0.51 -0.49
CA TYR A 105 -10.63 -0.54 0.82
C TYR A 105 -9.91 -1.54 1.71
N VAL A 106 -9.32 -1.04 2.79
CA VAL A 106 -8.87 -1.89 3.90
C VAL A 106 -9.91 -1.75 5.00
N PRO A 107 -10.68 -2.80 5.31
CA PRO A 107 -11.59 -2.77 6.44
C PRO A 107 -10.83 -2.38 7.71
N SER A 108 -11.33 -1.41 8.46
CA SER A 108 -10.65 -0.90 9.66
C SER A 108 -10.41 -2.00 10.70
N SER A 109 -11.36 -2.92 10.85
CA SER A 109 -11.25 -4.12 11.69
C SER A 109 -10.12 -5.05 11.23
N PHE A 110 -9.94 -5.19 9.92
CA PHE A 110 -8.87 -6.00 9.34
C PHE A 110 -7.50 -5.35 9.58
N TYR A 111 -7.40 -4.03 9.38
CA TYR A 111 -6.17 -3.29 9.67
C TYR A 111 -5.78 -3.38 11.15
N GLN A 112 -6.75 -3.21 12.06
CA GLN A 112 -6.56 -3.33 13.50
C GLN A 112 -6.13 -4.74 13.94
N PHE A 113 -6.53 -5.77 13.19
CA PHE A 113 -6.12 -7.15 13.45
C PHE A 113 -4.75 -7.47 12.86
N LEU A 114 -4.50 -7.13 11.59
CA LEU A 114 -3.31 -7.53 10.85
C LEU A 114 -2.06 -6.78 11.30
N PHE A 115 -2.18 -5.47 11.54
CA PHE A 115 -1.03 -4.60 11.78
C PHE A 115 -0.27 -4.95 13.08
N PRO A 116 -0.95 -5.18 14.23
CA PRO A 116 -0.26 -5.63 15.45
C PRO A 116 0.44 -6.98 15.28
N ILE A 117 -0.15 -7.90 14.52
CA ILE A 117 0.42 -9.24 14.26
C ILE A 117 1.73 -9.10 13.47
N ILE A 118 1.74 -8.26 12.43
CA ILE A 118 2.94 -8.00 11.62
C ILE A 118 4.04 -7.34 12.48
N ILE A 119 3.70 -6.32 13.27
CA ILE A 119 4.66 -5.65 14.17
C ILE A 119 5.26 -6.64 15.17
N LEU A 120 4.43 -7.49 15.77
CA LEU A 120 4.88 -8.50 16.72
C LEU A 120 5.82 -9.51 16.06
N ALA A 121 5.51 -9.98 14.85
CA ALA A 121 6.38 -10.86 14.08
C ALA A 121 7.73 -10.21 13.76
N ILE A 122 7.74 -8.96 13.29
CA ILE A 122 8.97 -8.20 13.05
C ILE A 122 9.78 -8.03 14.34
N GLY A 123 9.12 -7.72 15.46
CA GLY A 123 9.76 -7.60 16.77
C GLY A 123 10.44 -8.90 17.21
N ILE A 124 9.77 -10.04 17.04
CA ILE A 124 10.35 -11.36 17.35
C ILE A 124 11.55 -11.65 16.44
N LEU A 125 11.49 -11.32 15.15
CA LEU A 125 12.63 -11.47 14.25
C LEU A 125 13.82 -10.60 14.67
N GLY A 126 13.57 -9.34 15.02
CA GLY A 126 14.60 -8.42 15.52
C GLY A 126 15.31 -8.95 16.76
N ILE A 127 14.54 -9.38 17.76
CA ILE A 127 15.08 -9.96 19.01
C ILE A 127 15.85 -11.25 18.70
N SER A 128 15.33 -12.10 17.82
CA SER A 128 15.97 -13.37 17.46
C SER A 128 17.32 -13.15 16.76
N LEU A 129 17.43 -12.14 15.91
CA LEU A 129 18.69 -11.75 15.26
C LEU A 129 19.71 -11.22 16.27
N ILE A 130 19.30 -10.35 17.19
CA ILE A 130 20.16 -9.80 18.24
C ILE A 130 20.72 -10.94 19.11
N LEU A 131 19.85 -11.84 19.58
CA LEU A 131 20.25 -12.98 20.42
C LEU A 131 21.19 -13.94 19.69
N ARG A 132 20.97 -14.15 18.38
CA ARG A 132 21.86 -14.98 17.55
C ARG A 132 23.25 -14.34 17.42
N SER A 133 23.33 -13.03 17.23
CA SER A 133 24.60 -12.29 17.17
C SER A 133 25.39 -12.41 18.47
N PHE A 134 24.75 -12.21 19.63
CA PHE A 134 25.42 -12.38 20.93
C PHE A 134 25.89 -13.82 21.18
N SER A 135 25.09 -14.82 20.79
CA SER A 135 25.47 -16.23 20.90
C SER A 135 26.68 -16.60 20.03
N LEU A 136 26.83 -15.98 18.87
CA LEU A 136 27.97 -16.19 17.98
C LEU A 136 29.25 -15.53 18.49
N VAL A 137 29.15 -14.33 19.07
CA VAL A 137 30.28 -13.62 19.69
C VAL A 137 30.81 -14.40 20.90
N LYS A 138 29.93 -14.87 21.78
CA LYS A 138 30.30 -15.67 22.96
C LYS A 138 30.90 -17.04 22.59
N SER A 139 30.61 -17.57 21.41
CA SER A 139 31.19 -18.83 20.93
C SER A 139 32.61 -18.68 20.37
N ARG A 140 33.08 -17.46 20.15
CA ARG A 140 34.36 -17.15 19.49
C ARG A 140 35.41 -16.52 20.41
N GLY A 141 35.04 -16.14 21.63
CA GLY A 141 35.94 -15.66 22.69
C GLY A 141 36.00 -16.67 23.82
#